data_AF-A0A293LM94-F1
#
_entry.id   AF-A0A293LM94-F1
#
_cell.length_a   1.000
_cell.length_b   1.000
_cell.length_c   1.000
_cell.angle_alpha   90.00
_cell.angle_beta   90.00
_cell.angle_gamma   90.00
#
_symmetry.space_group_name_H-M   'P 1'
#
loop_
_entity.id
_entity.type
_entity.pdbx_description
1 polymer ?
#
loop_
_entity_poly.entity_id
_entity_poly.type
_entity_poly.pdbx_seq_one_letter_code
_entity_poly.pdbx_strand_id
1 'polypeptide(L)'
;MFVIAWDSGLDAVDDTAVHLVMTAVQMQVKHMLMAVFSRRNAYKIRDGRFQYAVGCAPPNPYLQNSKSVSNLTSYSRATSISGAGEHVPSIAPTVGWAESEAALEAACDPVARPHLQPASTLDLVESLKVQRGVIPSHTVYAKNMERALAALWHPSHEELEQEDIHLQEEAIKRRLVAEQQAVIW
;
A
#
# COMPACT_ATOMS: atom_id res chain seq x y z
N MET A 1 -26.80 6.91 -9.30
CA MET A 1 -27.14 8.18 -8.62
C MET A 1 -28.52 8.69 -8.99
N PHE A 2 -28.98 8.54 -10.24
CA PHE A 2 -30.31 9.01 -10.67
C PHE A 2 -31.48 8.49 -9.82
N VAL A 3 -31.53 7.18 -9.54
CA VAL A 3 -32.59 6.58 -8.70
C VAL A 3 -32.60 7.17 -7.29
N ILE A 4 -31.43 7.31 -6.66
CA ILE A 4 -31.30 7.88 -5.31
C ILE A 4 -31.71 9.36 -5.30
N ALA A 5 -31.38 10.11 -6.35
CA ALA A 5 -31.77 11.50 -6.50
C ALA A 5 -33.29 11.63 -6.60
N TRP A 6 -33.92 10.80 -7.42
CA TRP A 6 -35.38 10.73 -7.56
C TRP A 6 -36.07 10.34 -6.24
N ASP A 7 -35.56 9.32 -5.54
CA ASP A 7 -36.06 8.94 -4.20
C ASP A 7 -35.95 10.09 -3.18
N SER A 8 -34.99 11.00 -3.39
CA SER A 8 -34.78 12.20 -2.57
C SER A 8 -35.56 13.43 -3.06
N GLY A 9 -36.41 13.28 -4.09
CA GLY A 9 -37.22 14.36 -4.66
C GLY A 9 -36.48 15.26 -5.66
N LEU A 10 -35.37 14.81 -6.23
CA LEU A 10 -34.60 15.53 -7.25
C LEU A 10 -34.84 14.91 -8.64
N ASP A 11 -35.11 15.75 -9.64
CA ASP A 11 -35.48 15.30 -10.99
C ASP A 11 -34.28 14.95 -11.89
N ALA A 12 -33.10 15.50 -11.62
CA ALA A 12 -31.91 15.30 -12.46
C ALA A 12 -30.62 15.28 -11.64
N VAL A 13 -29.60 14.62 -12.19
CA VAL A 13 -28.23 14.60 -11.66
C VAL A 13 -27.29 15.10 -12.74
N ASP A 14 -26.47 16.08 -12.40
CA ASP A 14 -25.45 16.61 -13.32
C ASP A 14 -24.23 15.68 -13.40
N ASP A 15 -23.59 15.63 -14.57
CA ASP A 15 -22.43 14.77 -14.83
C ASP A 15 -21.23 15.15 -13.95
N THR A 16 -21.10 16.45 -13.61
CA THR A 16 -20.03 16.93 -12.73
C THR A 16 -20.11 16.31 -11.33
N ALA A 17 -21.33 16.12 -10.80
CA ALA A 17 -21.56 15.48 -9.52
C ALA A 17 -21.14 14.00 -9.55
N VAL A 18 -21.41 13.32 -10.66
CA VAL A 18 -20.99 11.92 -10.87
C VAL A 18 -19.47 11.82 -10.87
N HIS A 19 -18.79 12.72 -11.58
CA HIS A 19 -17.33 12.76 -11.60
C HIS A 19 -16.73 13.03 -10.22
N LEU A 20 -17.29 13.99 -9.46
CA LEU A 20 -16.85 14.28 -8.09
C LEU A 20 -16.97 13.07 -7.18
N VAL A 21 -18.09 12.34 -7.24
CA VAL A 21 -18.26 11.12 -6.45
C VAL A 21 -17.30 10.03 -6.89
N MET A 22 -17.06 9.85 -8.18
CA MET A 22 -16.06 8.89 -8.68
C MET A 22 -14.66 9.21 -8.12
N THR A 23 -14.23 10.47 -8.18
CA THR A 23 -12.94 10.90 -7.62
C THR A 23 -12.88 10.71 -6.10
N ALA A 24 -13.96 11.01 -5.38
CA ALA A 24 -14.03 10.81 -3.94
C ALA A 24 -13.91 9.32 -3.57
N VAL A 25 -14.57 8.42 -4.31
CA VAL A 25 -14.45 6.96 -4.11
C VAL A 25 -13.04 6.47 -4.41
N GLN A 26 -12.43 6.93 -5.51
CA GLN A 26 -11.05 6.59 -5.84
C GLN A 26 -10.07 7.01 -4.72
N MET A 27 -10.24 8.22 -4.19
CA MET A 27 -9.44 8.72 -3.08
C MET A 27 -9.68 7.91 -1.80
N GLN A 28 -10.93 7.54 -1.51
CA GLN A 28 -11.27 6.72 -0.35
C GLN A 28 -10.63 5.33 -0.43
N VAL A 29 -10.68 4.67 -1.60
CA VAL A 29 -10.03 3.37 -1.81
C VAL A 29 -8.52 3.51 -1.69
N LYS A 30 -7.92 4.57 -2.25
CA LYS A 30 -6.49 4.86 -2.09
C LYS A 30 -6.12 5.02 -0.60
N HIS A 31 -6.91 5.72 0.19
CA HIS A 31 -6.65 5.86 1.63
C HIS A 31 -6.71 4.52 2.38
N MET A 32 -7.66 3.65 2.04
CA MET A 32 -7.73 2.30 2.60
C MET A 32 -6.50 1.46 2.24
N LEU A 33 -6.09 1.48 0.97
CA LEU A 33 -4.89 0.77 0.52
C LEU A 33 -3.63 1.32 1.18
N MET A 34 -3.50 2.64 1.29
CA MET A 34 -2.39 3.28 2.00
C MET A 34 -2.35 2.86 3.48
N ALA A 35 -3.49 2.76 4.15
CA ALA A 35 -3.55 2.25 5.52
C ALA A 35 -3.03 0.80 5.63
N VAL A 36 -3.36 -0.05 4.66
CA VAL A 36 -2.87 -1.43 4.57
C VAL A 36 -1.37 -1.47 4.32
N PHE A 37 -0.90 -0.82 3.27
CA PHE A 37 0.51 -0.90 2.90
C PHE A 37 1.44 -0.16 3.85
N SER A 38 0.99 0.93 4.50
CA SER A 38 1.77 1.63 5.54
C SER A 38 1.97 0.79 6.82
N ARG A 39 1.10 -0.20 7.06
CA ARG A 39 1.27 -1.16 8.15
C ARG A 39 2.22 -2.28 7.77
N ARG A 40 2.15 -2.75 6.52
CA ARG A 40 2.95 -3.88 6.01
C ARG A 40 4.37 -3.48 5.64
N ASN A 41 4.56 -2.24 5.21
CA ASN A 41 5.83 -1.73 4.69
C ASN A 41 6.22 -0.43 5.40
N ALA A 42 7.52 -0.19 5.48
CA ALA A 42 8.02 1.15 5.79
C ALA A 42 7.70 2.13 4.64
N TYR A 43 7.57 3.39 5.00
CA TYR A 43 7.21 4.48 4.11
C TYR A 43 7.89 5.76 4.59
N LYS A 44 7.93 6.75 3.71
CA LYS A 44 8.42 8.10 4.03
C LYS A 44 7.26 9.05 4.25
N ILE A 45 7.50 10.06 5.09
CA ILE A 45 6.51 11.08 5.41
C ILE A 45 7.04 12.43 4.98
N ARG A 46 6.26 13.14 4.17
CA ARG A 46 6.48 14.54 3.77
C ARG A 46 5.52 15.44 4.54
N ASP A 47 6.02 16.59 4.99
CA ASP A 47 5.25 17.59 5.77
C ASP A 47 4.56 17.01 7.02
N GLY A 48 5.11 15.92 7.58
CA GLY A 48 4.54 15.21 8.73
C GLY A 48 3.19 14.53 8.49
N ARG A 49 2.66 14.52 7.26
CA ARG A 49 1.30 14.04 6.95
C ARG A 49 1.21 13.20 5.68
N PHE A 50 1.98 13.52 4.65
CA PHE A 50 1.87 12.87 3.35
C PHE A 50 2.79 11.65 3.28
N GLN A 51 2.18 10.46 3.24
CA GLN A 51 2.91 9.20 3.10
C GLN A 51 3.29 8.95 1.65
N TYR A 52 4.55 8.61 1.39
CA TYR A 52 5.08 8.32 0.06
C TYR A 52 6.17 7.25 0.11
N ALA A 53 6.63 6.77 -1.06
CA ALA A 53 7.67 5.77 -1.20
C ALA A 53 7.43 4.51 -0.31
N VAL A 54 6.21 3.97 -0.38
CA VAL A 54 5.84 2.78 0.38
C VAL A 54 6.65 1.57 -0.10
N GLY A 55 7.23 0.82 0.82
CA GLY A 55 8.18 -0.26 0.52
C GLY A 55 9.65 0.13 0.65
N CYS A 56 9.95 1.37 1.06
CA CYS A 56 11.34 1.79 1.33
C CYS A 56 11.92 1.04 2.54
N ALA A 57 13.25 0.93 2.62
CA ALA A 57 13.89 0.38 3.81
C ALA A 57 13.67 1.30 5.02
N PRO A 58 13.35 0.76 6.21
CA PRO A 58 13.31 1.56 7.43
C PRO A 58 14.71 2.13 7.70
N PRO A 59 14.84 3.42 8.05
CA PRO A 59 16.13 4.01 8.35
C PRO A 59 16.71 3.35 9.60
N ASN A 60 17.97 2.91 9.55
CA ASN A 60 18.66 2.40 10.71
C ASN A 60 19.02 3.58 11.64
N PRO A 61 18.51 3.63 12.89
CA PRO A 61 18.74 4.77 13.78
C PRO A 61 20.22 4.95 14.17
N TYR A 62 21.03 3.90 14.03
CA TYR A 62 22.46 3.91 14.35
C TYR A 62 23.36 4.23 13.15
N LEU A 63 22.83 4.22 11.92
CA LEU A 63 23.59 4.53 10.71
C LEU A 63 22.96 5.76 10.03
N GLN A 64 23.63 6.90 10.14
CA GLN A 64 23.21 8.12 9.44
C GLN A 64 23.92 8.22 8.10
N ASN A 65 23.15 8.16 7.02
CA ASN A 65 23.63 8.57 5.71
C ASN A 65 23.71 10.11 5.70
N SER A 66 24.81 10.68 5.22
CA SER A 66 24.97 12.13 5.06
C SER A 66 23.84 12.76 4.24
N LYS A 67 23.26 12.01 3.30
CA LYS A 67 22.07 12.40 2.53
C LYS A 67 20.82 12.61 3.40
N SER A 68 20.67 11.88 4.50
CA SER A 68 19.52 12.01 5.41
C SER A 68 19.52 13.33 6.18
N VAL A 69 20.71 13.92 6.40
CA VAL A 69 20.91 15.19 7.11
C VAL A 69 20.42 16.37 6.27
N SER A 70 20.51 16.27 4.94
CA SER A 70 20.15 17.34 4.00
C SER A 70 18.87 17.08 3.22
N ASN A 71 17.92 16.28 3.75
CA ASN A 71 16.71 15.95 3.00
C ASN A 71 15.77 17.17 2.86
N LEU A 72 16.06 17.98 1.84
CA LEU A 72 15.34 19.19 1.44
C LEU A 72 13.91 18.89 0.95
N THR A 73 13.58 17.63 0.67
CA THR A 73 12.23 17.22 0.24
C THR A 73 11.29 16.86 1.38
N SER A 74 11.82 16.73 2.61
CA SER A 74 11.01 16.41 3.79
C SER A 74 9.92 17.45 4.02
N TYR A 75 10.17 18.69 3.59
CA TYR A 75 9.25 19.80 3.72
C TYR A 75 9.07 20.56 2.41
N SER A 76 7.83 20.89 2.07
CA SER A 76 7.54 21.80 0.97
C SER A 76 7.74 23.24 1.43
N ARG A 77 8.97 23.77 1.29
CA ARG A 77 9.24 25.19 1.60
C ARG A 77 8.74 26.06 0.46
N ALA A 78 7.97 27.11 0.74
CA ALA A 78 7.52 28.06 -0.29
C ALA A 78 8.66 28.97 -0.79
N THR A 79 9.66 29.22 0.06
CA THR A 79 10.83 30.06 -0.25
C THR A 79 12.12 29.36 0.16
N SER A 80 13.18 29.61 -0.61
CA SER A 80 14.56 29.21 -0.31
C SER A 80 15.45 30.44 -0.22
N ILE A 81 16.54 30.34 0.53
CA ILE A 81 17.51 31.43 0.69
C ILE A 81 18.55 31.32 -0.44
N SER A 82 18.71 32.39 -1.22
CA SER A 82 19.72 32.52 -2.26
C SER A 82 21.12 32.59 -1.65
N GLY A 83 22.17 32.34 -2.45
CA GLY A 83 23.56 32.54 -2.02
C GLY A 83 23.88 33.97 -1.56
N ALA A 84 23.06 34.95 -1.97
CA ALA A 84 23.12 36.34 -1.52
C ALA A 84 22.33 36.63 -0.23
N GLY A 85 21.69 35.62 0.38
CA GLY A 85 20.88 35.76 1.60
C GLY A 85 19.42 36.18 1.37
N GLU A 86 18.99 36.39 0.13
CA GLU A 86 17.63 36.81 -0.20
C GLU A 86 16.64 35.62 -0.21
N HIS A 87 15.40 35.85 0.21
CA HIS A 87 14.33 34.87 0.09
C HIS A 87 13.76 34.87 -1.33
N VAL A 88 13.93 33.75 -2.04
CA VAL A 88 13.47 33.54 -3.42
C VAL A 88 12.44 32.41 -3.42
N PRO A 89 11.43 32.41 -4.32
CA PRO A 89 10.50 31.28 -4.46
C PRO A 89 11.27 29.97 -4.63
N SER A 90 10.84 28.93 -3.90
CA SER A 90 11.43 27.60 -4.08
C SER A 90 11.11 27.09 -5.47
N ILE A 91 12.11 26.68 -6.22
CA ILE A 91 11.91 26.05 -7.53
C ILE A 91 11.33 24.65 -7.30
N ALA A 92 10.23 24.33 -7.99
CA ALA A 92 9.67 22.98 -7.94
C ALA A 92 10.72 21.98 -8.46
N PRO A 93 10.92 20.83 -7.78
CA PRO A 93 11.90 19.85 -8.21
C PRO A 93 11.60 19.38 -9.63
N THR A 94 12.61 19.45 -10.51
CA THR A 94 12.51 18.99 -11.90
C THR A 94 12.46 17.47 -11.96
N VAL A 95 11.90 16.91 -13.03
CA VAL A 95 11.84 15.44 -13.25
C VAL A 95 13.23 14.80 -13.17
N GLY A 96 14.24 15.35 -13.86
CA GLY A 96 15.61 14.81 -13.79
C GLY A 96 16.23 14.87 -12.39
N TRP A 97 15.86 15.88 -11.59
CA TRP A 97 16.25 15.93 -10.18
C TRP A 97 15.60 14.79 -9.39
N ALA A 98 14.29 14.56 -9.58
CA ALA A 98 13.58 13.45 -8.93
C ALA A 98 14.13 12.07 -9.36
N GLU A 99 14.48 11.90 -10.63
CA GLU A 99 15.09 10.67 -11.16
C GLU A 99 16.46 10.40 -10.54
N SER A 100 17.35 11.41 -10.52
CA SER A 100 18.67 11.28 -9.88
C SER A 100 18.55 10.97 -8.38
N GLU A 101 17.58 11.59 -7.70
CA GLU A 101 17.32 11.35 -6.27
C GLU A 101 16.83 9.92 -6.02
N ALA A 102 15.92 9.42 -6.87
CA ALA A 102 15.42 8.05 -6.81
C ALA A 102 16.51 7.02 -7.14
N ALA A 103 17.37 7.29 -8.14
CA ALA A 103 18.49 6.42 -8.50
C ALA A 103 19.50 6.30 -7.35
N LEU A 104 19.82 7.42 -6.69
CA LEU A 104 20.70 7.43 -5.53
C LEU A 104 20.08 6.68 -4.35
N GLU A 105 18.78 6.84 -4.12
CA GLU A 105 18.07 6.10 -3.07
C GLU A 105 18.08 4.59 -3.31
N ALA A 106 17.86 4.15 -4.55
CA ALA A 106 17.94 2.74 -4.92
C ALA A 106 19.36 2.18 -4.77
N ALA A 107 20.40 2.97 -5.12
CA ALA A 107 21.79 2.56 -4.97
C ALA A 107 22.24 2.47 -3.50
N CYS A 108 21.66 3.27 -2.62
CA CYS A 108 21.94 3.28 -1.18
C CYS A 108 21.07 2.30 -0.37
N ASP A 109 20.16 1.55 -1.00
CA ASP A 109 19.28 0.59 -0.31
C ASP A 109 20.10 -0.64 0.14
N PRO A 110 20.35 -0.81 1.45
CA PRO A 110 21.26 -1.85 1.91
C PRO A 110 20.58 -3.22 2.05
N VAL A 111 19.26 -3.32 1.81
CA VAL A 111 18.45 -4.48 2.21
C VAL A 111 17.84 -5.19 1.00
N ALA A 112 18.27 -6.43 0.76
CA ALA A 112 17.49 -7.37 -0.03
C ALA A 112 16.20 -7.71 0.73
N ARG A 113 15.05 -7.22 0.24
CA ARG A 113 13.76 -7.39 0.91
C ARG A 113 13.24 -8.82 0.75
N PRO A 114 12.69 -9.44 1.80
CA PRO A 114 11.94 -10.67 1.65
C PRO A 114 10.70 -10.41 0.81
N HIS A 115 10.35 -11.36 -0.07
CA HIS A 115 9.09 -11.29 -0.81
C HIS A 115 7.92 -11.37 0.18
N LEU A 116 7.20 -10.26 0.33
CA LEU A 116 5.97 -10.25 1.11
C LEU A 116 4.91 -11.06 0.37
N GLN A 117 4.12 -11.81 1.12
CA GLN A 117 2.93 -12.47 0.59
C GLN A 117 1.98 -11.42 -0.02
N PRO A 118 1.10 -11.80 -0.97
CA PRO A 118 0.04 -10.92 -1.43
C PRO A 118 -0.78 -10.35 -0.26
N ALA A 119 -1.32 -9.14 -0.42
CA ALA A 119 -2.13 -8.52 0.63
C ALA A 119 -3.40 -9.35 0.88
N SER A 120 -3.64 -9.70 2.14
CA SER A 120 -4.80 -10.49 2.58
C SER A 120 -5.91 -9.60 3.14
N THR A 121 -7.13 -10.13 3.19
CA THR A 121 -8.26 -9.51 3.91
C THR A 121 -7.97 -9.36 5.40
N LEU A 122 -7.11 -10.21 5.97
CA LEU A 122 -6.58 -10.05 7.33
C LEU A 122 -5.83 -8.72 7.50
N ASP A 123 -4.97 -8.37 6.55
CA ASP A 123 -4.20 -7.13 6.59
C ASP A 123 -5.13 -5.91 6.59
N LEU A 124 -6.24 -5.98 5.84
CA LEU A 124 -7.27 -4.94 5.82
C LEU A 124 -7.94 -4.77 7.19
N VAL A 125 -8.39 -5.88 7.80
CA VAL A 125 -9.03 -5.87 9.13
C VAL A 125 -8.09 -5.30 10.18
N GLU A 126 -6.83 -5.74 10.21
CA GLU A 126 -5.85 -5.21 11.16
C GLU A 126 -5.59 -3.72 10.97
N SER A 127 -5.45 -3.29 9.72
CA SER A 127 -5.17 -1.89 9.39
C SER A 127 -6.35 -0.98 9.79
N LEU A 128 -7.58 -1.43 9.57
CA LEU A 128 -8.79 -0.73 9.99
C LEU A 128 -8.99 -0.72 11.52
N LYS A 129 -8.45 -1.67 12.27
CA LYS A 129 -8.46 -1.64 13.75
C LYS A 129 -7.57 -0.53 14.29
N VAL A 130 -6.41 -0.33 13.67
CA VAL A 130 -5.44 0.70 14.08
C VAL A 130 -5.85 2.08 13.57
N GLN A 131 -6.20 2.19 12.30
CA GLN A 131 -6.55 3.45 11.66
C GLN A 131 -8.09 3.58 11.51
N ARG A 132 -8.78 3.75 12.64
CA ARG A 132 -10.26 3.87 12.65
C ARG A 132 -10.79 5.09 11.89
N GLY A 133 -9.97 6.13 11.73
CA GLY A 133 -10.32 7.36 11.01
C GLY A 133 -10.39 7.21 9.49
N VAL A 134 -9.98 6.07 8.92
CA VAL A 134 -10.02 5.84 7.46
C VAL A 134 -11.46 5.78 6.95
N ILE A 135 -12.40 5.24 7.72
CA ILE A 135 -13.83 5.22 7.42
C ILE A 135 -14.52 6.08 8.49
N PRO A 136 -14.91 7.34 8.17
CA PRO A 136 -15.49 8.23 9.16
C PRO A 136 -16.86 7.76 9.69
N SER A 137 -17.65 7.10 8.84
CA SER A 137 -18.99 6.64 9.22
C SER A 137 -18.94 5.36 10.04
N HIS A 138 -19.38 5.44 11.31
CA HIS A 138 -19.41 4.31 12.23
C HIS A 138 -20.28 3.15 11.73
N THR A 139 -21.45 3.45 11.14
CA THR A 139 -22.37 2.41 10.64
C THR A 139 -21.78 1.65 9.47
N VAL A 140 -21.11 2.36 8.55
CA VAL A 140 -20.40 1.77 7.41
C VAL A 140 -19.19 0.98 7.90
N TYR A 141 -18.42 1.51 8.85
CA TYR A 141 -17.26 0.82 9.43
C TYR A 141 -17.68 -0.49 10.09
N ALA A 142 -18.62 -0.46 11.04
CA ALA A 142 -19.01 -1.63 11.83
C ALA A 142 -19.56 -2.76 10.94
N LYS A 143 -20.50 -2.43 10.04
CA LYS A 143 -21.10 -3.42 9.14
C LYS A 143 -20.08 -4.06 8.21
N ASN A 144 -19.15 -3.28 7.65
CA ASN A 144 -18.12 -3.84 6.78
C ASN A 144 -17.05 -4.60 7.56
N MET A 145 -16.76 -4.21 8.79
CA MET A 145 -15.85 -4.93 9.68
C MET A 145 -16.39 -6.31 10.03
N GLU A 146 -17.68 -6.42 10.37
CA GLU A 146 -18.35 -7.70 10.60
C GLU A 146 -18.31 -8.60 9.36
N ARG A 147 -18.58 -8.05 8.18
CA ARG A 147 -18.51 -8.80 6.92
C ARG A 147 -17.09 -9.25 6.62
N ALA A 148 -16.09 -8.40 6.85
CA ALA A 148 -14.69 -8.75 6.65
C ALA A 148 -14.27 -9.87 7.60
N LEU A 149 -14.65 -9.79 8.88
CA LEU A 149 -14.39 -10.82 9.88
C LEU A 149 -15.09 -12.14 9.56
N ALA A 150 -16.34 -12.10 9.08
CA ALA A 150 -17.06 -13.29 8.65
C ALA A 150 -16.46 -13.95 7.39
N ALA A 151 -15.80 -13.16 6.54
CA ALA A 151 -15.06 -13.64 5.38
C ALA A 151 -13.64 -14.13 5.71
N LEU A 152 -13.16 -13.91 6.94
CA LEU A 152 -11.92 -14.52 7.40
C LEU A 152 -12.15 -16.01 7.60
N TRP A 153 -11.80 -16.77 6.58
CA TRP A 153 -11.77 -18.21 6.65
C TRP A 153 -10.39 -18.68 7.10
N HIS A 154 -10.37 -19.73 7.91
CA HIS A 154 -9.16 -20.43 8.32
C HIS A 154 -9.37 -21.90 7.95
N PRO A 155 -8.41 -22.55 7.30
CA PRO A 155 -8.48 -23.99 7.08
C PRO A 155 -8.68 -24.71 8.41
N SER A 156 -9.58 -25.67 8.43
CA SER A 156 -9.69 -26.60 9.54
C SER A 156 -8.43 -27.47 9.62
N HIS A 157 -8.18 -28.05 10.80
CA HIS A 157 -7.02 -28.92 10.98
C HIS A 157 -7.05 -30.12 10.01
N GLU A 158 -8.24 -30.67 9.78
CA GLU A 158 -8.46 -31.78 8.84
C GLU A 158 -8.12 -31.39 7.39
N GLU A 159 -8.47 -30.18 6.95
CA GLU A 159 -8.14 -29.69 5.61
C GLU A 159 -6.64 -29.47 5.44
N LEU A 160 -5.94 -28.99 6.47
CA LEU A 160 -4.47 -28.84 6.44
C LEU A 160 -3.78 -30.21 6.34
N GLU A 161 -4.24 -31.20 7.10
CA GLU A 161 -3.72 -32.57 7.01
C GLU A 161 -3.96 -33.16 5.61
N GLN A 162 -5.12 -32.90 5.01
CA GLN A 162 -5.43 -33.33 3.65
C GLN A 162 -4.52 -32.65 2.61
N GLU A 163 -4.24 -31.36 2.73
CA GLU A 163 -3.29 -30.66 1.86
C GLU A 163 -1.87 -31.24 1.97
N ASP A 164 -1.40 -31.53 3.18
CA ASP A 164 -0.08 -32.15 3.40
C ASP A 164 0.02 -33.53 2.74
N ILE A 165 -1.01 -34.36 2.89
CA ILE A 165 -1.10 -35.66 2.22
C ILE A 165 -1.10 -35.48 0.69
N HIS A 166 -1.88 -34.53 0.18
CA HIS A 166 -1.96 -34.24 -1.24
C HIS A 166 -0.60 -33.79 -1.83
N LEU A 167 0.12 -32.91 -1.14
CA LEU A 167 1.46 -32.47 -1.55
C LEU A 167 2.45 -33.63 -1.56
N GLN A 168 2.38 -34.53 -0.58
CA GLN A 168 3.20 -35.75 -0.55
C GLN A 168 2.88 -36.67 -1.73
N GLU A 169 1.60 -36.88 -2.04
CA GLU A 169 1.17 -37.69 -3.18
C GLU A 169 1.65 -37.09 -4.51
N GLU A 170 1.52 -35.77 -4.71
CA GLU A 170 2.02 -35.10 -5.90
C GLU A 170 3.54 -35.27 -6.05
N ALA A 171 4.28 -35.11 -4.95
CA ALA A 171 5.73 -35.29 -4.96
C ALA A 171 6.12 -36.71 -5.36
N ILE A 172 5.42 -37.72 -4.83
CA ILE A 172 5.64 -39.14 -5.20
C ILE A 172 5.28 -39.37 -6.66
N LYS A 173 4.12 -38.89 -7.13
CA LYS A 173 3.69 -39.02 -8.54
C LYS A 173 4.72 -38.40 -9.49
N ARG A 174 5.23 -37.19 -9.19
CA ARG A 174 6.26 -36.53 -10.00
C ARG A 174 7.56 -37.33 -10.05
N ARG A 175 8.00 -37.92 -8.93
CA ARG A 175 9.19 -38.80 -8.90
C ARG A 175 9.01 -40.04 -9.77
N LEU A 176 7.88 -40.74 -9.64
CA LEU A 176 7.59 -41.93 -10.42
C LEU A 176 7.53 -41.65 -11.93
N VAL A 177 6.93 -40.52 -12.33
CA VAL A 177 6.91 -40.10 -13.74
C VAL A 177 8.33 -39.82 -14.25
N ALA A 178 9.18 -39.16 -13.46
CA ALA A 178 10.57 -38.90 -13.82
C ALA A 178 11.38 -40.20 -13.97
N GLU A 179 11.18 -41.18 -13.09
CA GLU A 179 11.81 -42.51 -13.17
C GLU A 179 11.34 -43.28 -14.40
N GLN A 180 10.05 -43.27 -14.70
CA GLN A 180 9.51 -43.92 -15.91
C GLN A 180 10.08 -43.30 -17.19
N GLN A 181 10.21 -41.98 -17.25
CA GLN A 181 10.84 -41.29 -18.38
C GLN A 181 12.32 -41.63 -18.53
N ALA A 182 13.04 -41.87 -17.43
CA ALA A 182 14.44 -42.27 -17.45
C ALA A 182 14.68 -43.72 -17.91
N VAL A 183 13.68 -44.60 -17.80
CA VAL A 183 13.75 -46.00 -18.23
C VAL A 183 13.37 -46.18 -19.72
N ILE A 184 12.72 -45.18 -20.32
CA ILE A 184 12.25 -45.19 -21.72
C ILE A 184 13.33 -44.70 -22.71
N TRP A 185 14.51 -44.31 -22.23
CA TRP A 185 15.72 -43.97 -23.01
C TRP A 185 16.86 -44.96 -22.74
#